data_AF-A0A2W5BUU1-F1
#
_entry.id   AF-A0A2W5BUU1-F1
#
_cell.length_a   1.000
_cell.length_b   1.000
_cell.length_c   1.000
_cell.angle_alpha   90.00
_cell.angle_beta   90.00
_cell.angle_gamma   90.00
#
_symmetry.space_group_name_H-M   'P 1'
#
loop_
_entity.id
_entity.type
_entity.pdbx_description
1 polymer ?
#
loop_
_entity_poly.entity_id
_entity_poly.type
_entity_poly.pdbx_seq_one_letter_code
_entity_poly.pdbx_strand_id
1 'polypeptide(L)'
;MNPLFRLPSTVTAALAAIFLCFPAQAQSSFATSTNEDVAIAFFKTANVKPDFMKWAKESREFKVAAPARVDDFLFMESQRLSRRWKEYDPETSLIRVGATVSVVLEHLAAKDGGEIFRMTMSFDKGDVTYFPYEFQDYKFAVVPQKIETLLRQNISREQYDLITTDFKGETVGSAKMELQLKPVQSYLQQPYMLDGVEQWMMLTDTVTLALKSPRSGAALWTYGAEWYVSPVTREVQDLYKEPQLAPAF
;
A
#
# COMPACT_ATOMS: atom_id res chain seq x y z
N MET A 1 56.27 -54.49 -22.18
CA MET A 1 57.22 -53.36 -22.11
C MET A 1 56.92 -52.40 -23.25
N ASN A 2 56.09 -51.38 -22.99
CA ASN A 2 56.27 -49.95 -23.31
C ASN A 2 54.93 -49.24 -23.08
N PRO A 3 54.92 -48.08 -22.41
CA PRO A 3 53.69 -47.49 -21.88
C PRO A 3 53.12 -46.43 -22.83
N LEU A 4 51.81 -46.46 -23.07
CA LEU A 4 51.12 -45.37 -23.75
C LEU A 4 50.65 -44.33 -22.72
N PHE A 5 51.44 -43.26 -22.68
CA PHE A 5 51.09 -41.85 -22.57
C PHE A 5 49.82 -41.43 -21.80
N ARG A 6 50.10 -40.70 -20.70
CA ARG A 6 49.18 -39.85 -19.94
C ARG A 6 48.72 -38.64 -20.77
N LEU A 7 47.45 -38.26 -20.64
CA LEU A 7 46.97 -36.90 -20.88
C LEU A 7 46.79 -36.18 -19.53
N PRO A 8 47.33 -34.97 -19.33
CA PRO A 8 47.01 -34.14 -18.17
C PRO A 8 45.98 -33.04 -18.49
N SER A 9 45.48 -32.46 -17.40
CA SER A 9 44.84 -31.14 -17.23
C SER A 9 43.45 -30.93 -17.84
N THR A 10 42.36 -30.95 -17.08
CA THR A 10 41.85 -29.89 -16.17
C THR A 10 41.81 -28.50 -16.79
N VAL A 11 40.65 -28.13 -17.37
CA VAL A 11 40.13 -26.75 -17.29
C VAL A 11 38.60 -26.83 -17.22
N THR A 12 38.09 -27.01 -16.01
CA THR A 12 36.67 -26.78 -15.73
C THR A 12 36.54 -25.32 -15.29
N ALA A 13 36.31 -24.41 -16.24
CA ALA A 13 36.01 -23.02 -15.93
C ALA A 13 34.57 -22.92 -15.42
N ALA A 14 34.39 -23.10 -14.11
CA ALA A 14 33.15 -22.76 -13.43
C ALA A 14 33.07 -21.23 -13.33
N LEU A 15 32.36 -20.60 -14.28
CA LEU A 15 31.99 -19.20 -14.20
C LEU A 15 30.85 -19.09 -13.16
N ALA A 16 31.21 -18.92 -11.89
CA ALA A 16 30.27 -18.59 -10.84
C ALA A 16 29.82 -17.13 -11.05
N ALA A 17 28.69 -16.95 -11.74
CA ALA A 17 27.98 -15.68 -11.77
C ALA A 17 27.39 -15.44 -10.37
N ILE A 18 28.15 -14.74 -9.53
CA ILE A 18 27.65 -14.22 -8.26
C ILE A 18 26.64 -13.11 -8.61
N PHE A 19 25.37 -13.50 -8.74
CA PHE A 19 24.26 -12.58 -8.63
C PHE A 19 24.25 -12.06 -7.18
N LEU A 20 24.95 -10.95 -6.95
CA LEU A 20 24.72 -10.13 -5.78
C LEU A 20 23.32 -9.50 -5.93
N CYS A 21 22.29 -10.26 -5.58
CA CYS A 21 21.01 -9.69 -5.21
C CYS A 21 21.24 -8.86 -3.95
N PHE A 22 21.60 -7.58 -4.12
CA PHE A 22 21.44 -6.62 -3.04
C PHE A 22 19.95 -6.52 -2.76
N PRO A 23 19.47 -6.84 -1.55
CA PRO A 23 18.14 -6.41 -1.16
C PRO A 23 18.22 -4.89 -1.08
N ALA A 24 17.69 -4.20 -2.09
CA ALA A 24 17.40 -2.78 -2.01
C ALA A 24 16.34 -2.59 -0.93
N GLN A 25 16.77 -2.54 0.33
CA GLN A 25 15.93 -2.13 1.46
C GLN A 25 15.74 -0.62 1.37
N ALA A 26 14.99 -0.17 0.37
CA ALA A 26 14.39 1.15 0.37
C ALA A 26 13.30 1.13 1.46
N GLN A 27 13.69 1.39 2.71
CA GLN A 27 12.76 1.69 3.80
C GLN A 27 12.12 3.06 3.57
N SER A 28 11.26 3.15 2.57
CA SER A 28 10.34 4.27 2.44
C SER A 28 9.21 4.06 3.45
N SER A 29 9.28 4.75 4.59
CA SER A 29 8.08 5.03 5.37
C SER A 29 7.23 6.00 4.56
N PHE A 30 6.20 5.50 3.89
CA PHE A 30 5.32 6.36 3.11
C PHE A 30 4.38 7.11 4.06
N ALA A 31 4.20 8.42 3.83
CA ALA A 31 3.24 9.21 4.60
C ALA A 31 1.81 8.70 4.38
N THR A 32 1.06 8.53 5.48
CA THR A 32 -0.38 8.19 5.46
C THR A 32 -1.16 9.30 4.78
N SER A 33 -2.18 8.93 3.99
CA SER A 33 -3.07 9.88 3.35
C SER A 33 -3.80 10.73 4.38
N THR A 34 -3.91 12.03 4.11
CA THR A 34 -4.69 12.97 4.91
C THR A 34 -6.19 12.82 4.61
N ASN A 35 -7.02 13.40 5.48
CA ASN A 35 -8.47 13.42 5.25
C ASN A 35 -8.84 14.15 3.95
N GLU A 36 -8.09 15.20 3.58
CA GLU A 36 -8.26 15.90 2.31
C GLU A 36 -7.93 15.01 1.12
N ASP A 37 -6.86 14.21 1.21
CA ASP A 37 -6.47 13.27 0.14
C ASP A 37 -7.59 12.25 -0.14
N VAL A 38 -8.19 11.71 0.92
CA VAL A 38 -9.31 10.76 0.82
C VAL A 38 -10.56 11.42 0.26
N ALA A 39 -10.89 12.64 0.69
CA ALA A 39 -12.02 13.39 0.14
C ALA A 39 -11.82 13.68 -1.37
N ILE A 40 -10.63 14.13 -1.78
CA ILE A 40 -10.31 14.35 -3.18
C ILE A 40 -10.40 13.06 -3.98
N ALA A 41 -9.81 11.96 -3.47
CA ALA A 41 -9.87 10.65 -4.10
C ALA A 41 -11.33 10.21 -4.33
N PHE A 42 -12.17 10.30 -3.30
CA PHE A 42 -13.57 9.93 -3.37
C PHE A 42 -14.33 10.68 -4.47
N PHE A 43 -14.27 12.01 -4.45
CA PHE A 43 -14.98 12.83 -5.43
C PHE A 43 -14.41 12.67 -6.85
N LYS A 44 -13.09 12.50 -6.98
CA LYS A 44 -12.45 12.28 -8.28
C LYS A 44 -12.81 10.92 -8.86
N THR A 45 -12.80 9.85 -8.06
CA THR A 45 -13.24 8.50 -8.45
C THR A 45 -14.71 8.48 -8.84
N ALA A 46 -15.55 9.27 -8.18
CA ALA A 46 -16.96 9.43 -8.56
C ALA A 46 -17.19 10.34 -9.77
N ASN A 47 -16.13 10.95 -10.32
CA ASN A 47 -16.18 11.94 -11.40
C ASN A 47 -17.13 13.11 -11.10
N VAL A 48 -17.16 13.58 -9.85
CA VAL A 48 -17.96 14.73 -9.42
C VAL A 48 -17.03 15.79 -8.86
N LYS A 49 -17.19 17.02 -9.34
CA LYS A 49 -16.44 18.17 -8.83
C LYS A 49 -17.03 18.62 -7.48
N PRO A 50 -16.23 18.67 -6.40
CA PRO A 50 -16.68 19.23 -5.12
C PRO A 50 -17.00 20.71 -5.19
N ASP A 51 -17.81 21.19 -4.24
CA ASP A 51 -17.93 22.62 -3.95
C ASP A 51 -16.73 23.09 -3.13
N PHE A 52 -15.65 23.47 -3.84
CA PHE A 52 -14.43 23.97 -3.21
C PHE A 52 -14.64 25.28 -2.44
N MET A 53 -15.65 26.08 -2.80
CA MET A 53 -15.96 27.31 -2.08
C MET A 53 -16.56 26.97 -0.71
N LYS A 54 -17.45 25.96 -0.66
CA LYS A 54 -17.95 25.41 0.61
C LYS A 54 -16.79 24.88 1.48
N TRP A 55 -15.92 24.04 0.92
CA TRP A 55 -14.76 23.50 1.66
C TRP A 55 -13.82 24.58 2.19
N ALA A 56 -13.55 25.61 1.39
CA ALA A 56 -12.72 26.73 1.81
C ALA A 56 -13.33 27.49 2.99
N LYS A 57 -14.66 27.69 3.01
CA LYS A 57 -15.39 28.33 4.13
C LYS A 57 -15.39 27.50 5.42
N GLU A 58 -15.30 26.18 5.30
CA GLU A 58 -15.32 25.28 6.45
C GLU A 58 -13.94 25.10 7.10
N SER A 59 -12.88 25.45 6.36
CA SER A 59 -11.50 25.43 6.84
C SER A 59 -11.30 26.23 8.13
N ARG A 60 -10.32 25.81 8.93
CA ARG A 60 -9.97 26.49 10.18
C ARG A 60 -9.41 27.88 9.90
N GLU A 61 -8.64 28.00 8.83
CA GLU A 61 -7.96 29.20 8.37
C GLU A 61 -8.97 30.29 8.00
N PHE A 62 -10.07 29.93 7.32
CA PHE A 62 -11.17 30.86 7.08
C PHE A 62 -11.78 31.38 8.38
N LYS A 63 -12.04 30.50 9.35
CA LYS A 63 -12.68 30.85 10.63
C LYS A 63 -11.85 31.82 11.48
N VAL A 64 -10.55 31.94 11.24
CA VAL A 64 -9.63 32.84 11.96
C VAL A 64 -9.09 33.98 11.08
N ALA A 65 -9.49 34.06 9.81
CA ALA A 65 -9.02 35.09 8.89
C ALA A 65 -9.54 36.47 9.28
N ALA A 66 -8.70 37.49 9.11
CA ALA A 66 -9.13 38.88 9.29
C ALA A 66 -10.16 39.25 8.20
N PRO A 67 -11.23 40.02 8.50
CA PRO A 67 -12.29 40.36 7.54
C PRO A 67 -11.78 40.90 6.21
N ALA A 68 -10.72 41.71 6.23
CA ALA A 68 -10.13 42.31 5.03
C ALA A 68 -9.41 41.30 4.09
N ARG A 69 -9.16 40.06 4.53
CA ARG A 69 -8.46 39.02 3.75
C ARG A 69 -9.35 37.83 3.41
N VAL A 70 -10.64 37.88 3.77
CA VAL A 70 -11.56 36.76 3.62
C VAL A 70 -11.72 36.37 2.16
N ASP A 71 -11.96 37.35 1.27
CA ASP A 71 -12.19 37.09 -0.15
C ASP A 71 -10.93 36.54 -0.84
N ASP A 72 -9.76 37.11 -0.53
CA ASP A 72 -8.47 36.63 -1.03
C ASP A 72 -8.20 35.20 -0.58
N PHE A 73 -8.45 34.89 0.69
CA PHE A 73 -8.29 33.53 1.22
C PHE A 73 -9.20 32.54 0.51
N LEU A 74 -10.49 32.85 0.38
CA LEU A 74 -11.47 31.98 -0.30
C LEU A 74 -11.08 31.73 -1.75
N PHE A 75 -10.62 32.76 -2.46
CA PHE A 75 -10.15 32.63 -3.82
C PHE A 75 -8.92 31.72 -3.89
N MET A 76 -7.88 31.98 -3.11
CA MET A 76 -6.65 31.17 -3.12
C MET A 76 -6.91 29.71 -2.74
N GLU A 77 -7.72 29.47 -1.70
CA GLU A 77 -7.98 28.14 -1.19
C GLU A 77 -8.85 27.32 -2.16
N SER A 78 -9.87 27.94 -2.76
CA SER A 78 -10.68 27.28 -3.78
C SER A 78 -9.85 26.92 -5.03
N GLN A 79 -8.89 27.77 -5.43
CA GLN A 79 -7.95 27.47 -6.52
C GLN A 79 -6.97 26.34 -6.15
N ARG A 80 -6.47 26.32 -4.90
CA ARG A 80 -5.61 25.24 -4.39
C ARG A 80 -6.33 23.89 -4.46
N LEU A 81 -7.54 23.81 -3.90
CA LEU A 81 -8.36 22.60 -3.89
C LEU A 81 -8.74 22.15 -5.30
N SER A 82 -9.15 23.09 -6.16
CA SER A 82 -9.47 22.82 -7.57
C SER A 82 -8.29 22.23 -8.34
N ARG A 83 -7.09 22.78 -8.13
CA ARG A 83 -5.87 22.25 -8.74
C ARG A 83 -5.53 20.85 -8.23
N ARG A 84 -5.56 20.62 -6.91
CA ARG A 84 -5.32 19.28 -6.35
C ARG A 84 -6.30 18.24 -6.89
N TRP A 85 -7.59 18.58 -7.00
CA TRP A 85 -8.57 17.67 -7.59
C TRP A 85 -8.31 17.39 -9.07
N LYS A 86 -7.87 18.39 -9.85
CA LYS A 86 -7.49 18.20 -11.26
C LYS A 86 -6.27 17.29 -11.41
N GLU A 87 -5.25 17.53 -10.60
CA GLU A 87 -3.97 16.80 -10.61
C GLU A 87 -4.09 15.37 -10.06
N TYR A 88 -5.06 15.10 -9.18
CA TYR A 88 -5.32 13.75 -8.70
C TYR A 88 -5.77 12.84 -9.85
N ASP A 89 -5.06 11.73 -10.01
CA ASP A 89 -5.35 10.67 -10.96
C ASP A 89 -5.68 9.37 -10.20
N PRO A 90 -6.94 8.89 -10.20
CA PRO A 90 -7.33 7.65 -9.53
C PRO A 90 -6.59 6.40 -10.00
N GLU A 91 -6.00 6.41 -11.20
CA GLU A 91 -5.27 5.26 -11.73
C GLU A 91 -3.88 5.10 -11.12
N THR A 92 -3.25 6.21 -10.74
CA THR A 92 -1.86 6.25 -10.25
C THR A 92 -1.73 6.70 -8.80
N SER A 93 -2.70 7.48 -8.30
CA SER A 93 -2.73 7.99 -6.93
C SER A 93 -3.32 6.96 -5.98
N LEU A 94 -2.55 6.58 -4.97
CA LEU A 94 -2.94 5.58 -3.96
C LEU A 94 -3.30 6.25 -2.65
N ILE A 95 -4.32 5.71 -1.98
CA ILE A 95 -4.64 6.01 -0.60
C ILE A 95 -3.73 5.17 0.28
N ARG A 96 -3.05 5.81 1.23
CA ARG A 96 -2.09 5.17 2.12
C ARG A 96 -2.66 5.11 3.52
N VAL A 97 -2.78 3.91 4.06
CA VAL A 97 -3.36 3.69 5.39
C VAL A 97 -2.30 3.08 6.30
N GLY A 98 -2.17 3.62 7.51
CA GLY A 98 -1.38 3.04 8.59
C GLY A 98 -2.30 2.51 9.69
N ALA A 99 -2.10 1.28 10.14
CA ALA A 99 -2.86 0.67 11.22
C ALA A 99 -1.95 -0.14 12.15
N THR A 100 -2.41 -0.41 13.36
CA THR A 100 -1.80 -1.43 14.23
C THR A 100 -2.67 -2.67 14.16
N VAL A 101 -2.05 -3.84 14.02
CA VAL A 101 -2.73 -5.13 13.94
C VAL A 101 -2.13 -6.11 14.93
N SER A 102 -2.98 -7.00 15.42
CA SER A 102 -2.56 -8.19 16.15
C SER A 102 -2.15 -9.27 15.15
N VAL A 103 -1.05 -9.95 15.43
CA VAL A 103 -0.47 -11.00 14.57
C VAL A 103 -0.34 -12.27 15.39
N VAL A 104 -0.87 -13.37 14.86
CA VAL A 104 -0.79 -14.72 15.41
C VAL A 104 -0.05 -15.61 14.42
N LEU A 105 0.97 -16.31 14.90
CA LEU A 105 1.77 -17.25 14.13
C LEU A 105 1.42 -18.68 14.54
N GLU A 106 1.22 -19.54 13.54
CA GLU A 106 0.95 -20.97 13.74
C GLU A 106 2.00 -21.80 13.00
N HIS A 107 2.51 -22.83 13.68
CA HIS A 107 3.30 -23.89 13.06
C HIS A 107 2.47 -25.18 13.06
N LEU A 108 2.10 -25.65 11.86
CA LEU A 108 1.19 -26.76 11.65
C LEU A 108 1.89 -27.90 10.93
N ALA A 109 1.64 -29.13 11.35
CA ALA A 109 2.04 -30.31 10.59
C ALA A 109 1.09 -30.52 9.39
N ALA A 110 1.65 -30.64 8.20
CA ALA A 110 0.91 -30.99 7.00
C ALA A 110 0.61 -32.50 6.94
N LYS A 111 -0.42 -32.88 6.18
CA LYS A 111 -0.85 -34.28 6.06
C LYS A 111 0.17 -35.19 5.37
N ASP A 112 1.06 -34.61 4.59
CA ASP A 112 2.17 -35.28 3.88
C ASP A 112 3.45 -35.35 4.73
N GLY A 113 3.42 -34.89 5.98
CA GLY A 113 4.59 -34.82 6.86
C GLY A 113 5.44 -33.56 6.66
N GLY A 114 5.01 -32.62 5.80
CA GLY A 114 5.62 -31.30 5.69
C GLY A 114 5.26 -30.37 6.85
N GLU A 115 5.91 -29.21 6.91
CA GLU A 115 5.62 -28.15 7.88
C GLU A 115 4.97 -26.96 7.17
N ILE A 116 3.92 -26.41 7.77
CA ILE A 116 3.21 -25.21 7.31
C ILE A 116 3.34 -24.13 8.37
N PHE A 117 3.89 -22.98 7.98
CA PHE A 117 3.91 -21.78 8.81
C PHE A 117 2.83 -20.83 8.33
N ARG A 118 1.98 -20.38 9.25
CA ARG A 118 0.87 -19.47 8.92
C ARG A 118 0.94 -18.22 9.79
N MET A 119 0.64 -17.10 9.17
CA MET A 119 0.42 -15.82 9.81
C MET A 119 -1.06 -15.44 9.67
N THR A 120 -1.69 -15.08 10.79
CA THR A 120 -3.02 -14.49 10.82
C THR A 120 -2.94 -13.10 11.44
N MET A 121 -3.49 -12.11 10.75
CA MET A 121 -3.60 -10.72 11.17
C MET A 121 -5.04 -10.41 11.55
N SER A 122 -5.23 -9.64 12.60
CA SER A 122 -6.55 -9.12 12.97
C SER A 122 -6.47 -7.66 13.38
N PHE A 123 -7.50 -6.91 12.99
CA PHE A 123 -7.74 -5.57 13.51
C PHE A 123 -8.43 -5.69 14.86
N ASP A 124 -8.16 -4.74 15.75
CA ASP A 124 -8.77 -4.72 17.08
C ASP A 124 -10.29 -4.42 17.03
N LYS A 125 -10.85 -4.10 15.86
CA LYS A 125 -12.26 -3.71 15.67
C LYS A 125 -12.96 -4.52 14.56
N GLY A 126 -13.95 -5.33 14.97
CA GLY A 126 -15.10 -5.77 14.17
C GLY A 126 -14.86 -6.76 13.03
N ASP A 127 -15.97 -7.28 12.47
CA ASP A 127 -15.99 -8.24 11.35
C ASP A 127 -15.78 -7.55 9.98
N VAL A 128 -16.06 -6.25 9.87
CA VAL A 128 -15.89 -5.47 8.63
C VAL A 128 -14.70 -4.55 8.76
N THR A 129 -13.67 -4.77 7.94
CA THR A 129 -12.50 -3.90 7.91
C THR A 129 -12.76 -2.69 7.00
N TYR A 130 -12.90 -1.51 7.59
CA TYR A 130 -12.90 -0.24 6.88
C TYR A 130 -12.05 0.80 7.64
N PHE A 131 -11.60 1.82 6.93
CA PHE A 131 -10.80 2.91 7.48
C PHE A 131 -11.58 4.22 7.43
N PRO A 132 -11.95 4.80 8.59
CA PRO A 132 -12.72 6.03 8.65
C PRO A 132 -11.84 7.26 8.40
N TYR A 133 -12.37 8.22 7.64
CA TYR A 133 -11.77 9.54 7.41
C TYR A 133 -12.85 10.62 7.53
N GLU A 134 -12.51 11.79 8.06
CA GLU A 134 -13.44 12.91 8.22
C GLU A 134 -12.84 14.19 7.65
N PHE A 135 -13.50 14.76 6.65
CA PHE A 135 -13.08 16.01 6.03
C PHE A 135 -14.27 16.95 5.91
N GLN A 136 -14.22 18.04 6.69
CA GLN A 136 -15.33 18.97 6.84
C GLN A 136 -16.62 18.24 7.25
N ASP A 137 -17.74 18.49 6.57
CA ASP A 137 -19.03 17.83 6.82
C ASP A 137 -19.09 16.37 6.34
N TYR A 138 -18.03 15.85 5.69
CA TYR A 138 -18.05 14.53 5.08
C TYR A 138 -17.30 13.51 5.93
N LYS A 139 -17.98 12.40 6.21
CA LYS A 139 -17.38 11.19 6.78
C LYS A 139 -17.27 10.15 5.69
N PHE A 140 -16.08 9.56 5.53
CA PHE A 140 -15.79 8.57 4.51
C PHE A 140 -15.37 7.26 5.14
N ALA A 141 -15.78 6.16 4.54
CA ALA A 141 -15.31 4.83 4.86
C ALA A 141 -14.55 4.25 3.66
N VAL A 142 -13.25 4.08 3.82
CA VAL A 142 -12.40 3.43 2.82
C VAL A 142 -12.43 1.93 3.08
N VAL A 143 -12.95 1.17 2.12
CA VAL A 143 -13.19 -0.27 2.25
C VAL A 143 -12.28 -1.00 1.25
N PRO A 144 -11.24 -1.70 1.72
CA PRO A 144 -10.41 -2.53 0.86
C PRO A 144 -11.12 -3.82 0.51
N GLN A 145 -11.23 -4.08 -0.79
CA GLN A 145 -11.82 -5.31 -1.31
C GLN A 145 -10.94 -6.51 -0.96
N LYS A 146 -11.58 -7.59 -0.51
CA LYS A 146 -10.97 -8.90 -0.26
C LYS A 146 -9.80 -8.89 0.73
N ILE A 147 -9.75 -7.91 1.64
CA ILE A 147 -8.66 -7.80 2.61
C ILE A 147 -8.56 -9.03 3.51
N GLU A 148 -9.69 -9.68 3.82
CA GLU A 148 -9.76 -10.91 4.60
C GLU A 148 -8.90 -12.05 4.03
N THR A 149 -8.73 -12.10 2.70
CA THR A 149 -7.85 -13.08 2.05
C THR A 149 -6.37 -12.77 2.30
N LEU A 150 -6.03 -11.49 2.47
CA LEU A 150 -4.68 -11.02 2.76
C LEU A 150 -4.34 -11.11 4.24
N LEU A 151 -5.35 -11.09 5.13
CA LEU A 151 -5.14 -11.19 6.58
C LEU A 151 -4.69 -12.58 7.04
N ARG A 152 -4.84 -13.62 6.21
CA ARG A 152 -4.34 -14.97 6.52
C ARG A 152 -3.42 -15.45 5.41
N GLN A 153 -2.16 -15.68 5.75
CA GLN A 153 -1.11 -15.99 4.78
C GLN A 153 -0.27 -17.17 5.23
N ASN A 154 0.09 -18.04 4.29
CA ASN A 154 1.18 -18.98 4.52
C ASN A 154 2.49 -18.23 4.31
N ILE A 155 3.44 -18.42 5.22
CA ILE A 155 4.73 -17.74 5.21
C ILE A 155 5.86 -18.77 5.18
N SER A 156 7.06 -18.35 4.79
CA SER A 156 8.23 -19.23 4.86
C SER A 156 8.70 -19.42 6.31
N ARG A 157 9.53 -20.44 6.57
CA ARG A 157 10.16 -20.62 7.89
C ARG A 157 10.98 -19.39 8.27
N GLU A 158 11.74 -18.85 7.33
CA GLU A 158 12.61 -17.69 7.57
C GLU A 158 11.78 -16.47 7.98
N GLN A 159 10.62 -16.26 7.37
CA GLN A 159 9.69 -15.21 7.76
C GLN A 159 9.08 -15.47 9.14
N TYR A 160 8.71 -16.72 9.42
CA TYR A 160 8.18 -17.12 10.74
C TYR A 160 9.20 -16.83 11.85
N ASP A 161 10.46 -17.24 11.64
CA ASP A 161 11.55 -17.04 12.60
C ASP A 161 11.88 -15.55 12.77
N LEU A 162 11.86 -14.77 11.68
CA LEU A 162 12.05 -13.32 11.71
C LEU A 162 10.98 -12.62 12.55
N ILE A 163 9.69 -12.93 12.31
CA ILE A 163 8.57 -12.31 13.03
C ILE A 163 8.59 -12.75 14.50
N THR A 164 8.82 -14.03 14.77
CA THR A 164 8.93 -14.58 16.14
C THR A 164 10.08 -13.93 16.90
N THR A 165 11.22 -13.70 16.25
CA THR A 165 12.35 -12.95 16.85
C THR A 165 11.96 -11.51 17.16
N ASP A 166 11.21 -10.85 16.27
CA ASP A 166 10.68 -9.52 16.58
C ASP A 166 9.66 -9.56 17.73
N PHE A 167 8.96 -10.66 17.93
CA PHE A 167 8.06 -10.87 19.06
C PHE A 167 8.76 -11.45 20.30
N LYS A 168 10.10 -11.40 20.37
CA LYS A 168 10.90 -11.90 21.51
C LYS A 168 10.70 -13.40 21.80
N GLY A 169 10.44 -14.19 20.77
CA GLY A 169 10.17 -15.63 20.90
C GLY A 169 8.69 -15.97 21.06
N GLU A 170 7.80 -14.98 21.13
CA GLU A 170 6.35 -15.21 21.21
C GLU A 170 5.73 -15.41 19.82
N THR A 171 4.68 -16.22 19.75
CA THR A 171 3.92 -16.46 18.52
C THR A 171 2.74 -15.51 18.35
N VAL A 172 2.52 -14.62 19.32
CA VAL A 172 1.48 -13.59 19.29
C VAL A 172 2.15 -12.25 19.55
N GLY A 173 1.79 -11.23 18.77
CA GLY A 173 2.36 -9.90 18.94
C GLY A 173 1.57 -8.84 18.18
N SER A 174 2.05 -7.60 18.25
CA SER A 174 1.49 -6.47 17.51
C SER A 174 2.45 -6.02 16.43
N ALA A 175 1.95 -5.63 15.27
CA ALA A 175 2.74 -5.05 14.19
C ALA A 175 2.10 -3.78 13.62
N LYS A 176 2.93 -2.93 13.01
CA LYS A 176 2.43 -1.81 12.19
C LYS A 176 2.12 -2.33 10.79
N MET A 177 0.90 -2.13 10.34
CA MET A 177 0.48 -2.43 8.98
C MET A 177 0.44 -1.14 8.15
N GLU A 178 1.05 -1.18 6.97
CA GLU A 178 0.94 -0.14 5.95
C GLU A 178 0.23 -0.71 4.73
N LEU A 179 -0.85 -0.07 4.32
CA LEU A 179 -1.60 -0.40 3.10
C LEU A 179 -1.42 0.70 2.08
N GLN A 180 -1.31 0.30 0.82
CA GLN A 180 -1.57 1.18 -0.30
C GLN A 180 -2.78 0.68 -1.06
N LEU A 181 -3.78 1.54 -1.21
CA LEU A 181 -5.10 1.22 -1.68
C LEU A 181 -5.39 2.04 -2.95
N LYS A 182 -5.76 1.35 -4.04
CA LYS A 182 -6.18 2.00 -5.28
C LYS A 182 -7.69 2.25 -5.23
N PRO A 183 -8.19 3.48 -5.37
CA PRO A 183 -9.63 3.73 -5.49
C PRO A 183 -10.23 3.01 -6.71
N VAL A 184 -11.35 2.32 -6.50
CA VAL A 184 -12.08 1.61 -7.56
C VAL A 184 -13.44 2.25 -7.80
N GLN A 185 -14.19 2.50 -6.72
CA GLN A 185 -15.54 3.01 -6.82
C GLN A 185 -15.89 3.87 -5.61
N SER A 186 -16.62 4.96 -5.84
CA SER A 186 -17.15 5.84 -4.81
C SER A 186 -18.65 5.94 -4.94
N TYR A 187 -19.36 5.71 -3.85
CA TYR A 187 -20.83 5.68 -3.84
C TYR A 187 -21.40 7.03 -3.42
N LEU A 188 -21.83 7.83 -4.39
CA LEU A 188 -22.41 9.17 -4.17
C LEU A 188 -23.93 9.21 -4.01
N GLN A 189 -24.62 8.09 -4.19
CA GLN A 189 -26.08 8.07 -4.18
C GLN A 189 -26.65 8.25 -2.77
N GLN A 190 -26.03 7.62 -1.77
CA GLN A 190 -26.41 7.73 -0.37
C GLN A 190 -25.23 7.34 0.54
N PRO A 191 -25.10 7.94 1.73
CA PRO A 191 -24.20 7.44 2.75
C PRO A 191 -24.68 6.07 3.29
N TYR A 192 -23.75 5.28 3.80
CA TYR A 192 -24.00 3.99 4.42
C TYR A 192 -23.91 4.11 5.94
N MET A 193 -24.74 3.36 6.66
CA MET A 193 -24.66 3.30 8.12
C MET A 193 -23.62 2.24 8.52
N LEU A 194 -22.46 2.70 8.99
CA LEU A 194 -21.35 1.85 9.45
C LEU A 194 -21.05 2.18 10.92
N ASP A 195 -21.15 1.18 11.79
CA ASP A 195 -21.01 1.32 13.25
C ASP A 195 -21.87 2.45 13.85
N GLY A 196 -23.08 2.63 13.32
CA GLY A 196 -24.01 3.68 13.77
C GLY A 196 -23.66 5.10 13.28
N VAL A 197 -22.72 5.23 12.35
CA VAL A 197 -22.33 6.51 11.74
C VAL A 197 -22.62 6.47 10.24
N GLU A 198 -23.28 7.50 9.73
CA GLU A 198 -23.44 7.70 8.28
C GLU A 198 -22.10 8.10 7.65
N GLN A 199 -21.64 7.28 6.71
CA GLN A 199 -20.35 7.44 6.04
C GLN A 199 -20.48 7.17 4.54
N TRP A 200 -19.83 8.00 3.73
CA TRP A 200 -19.70 7.83 2.29
C TRP A 200 -18.68 6.73 1.98
N MET A 201 -19.11 5.69 1.28
CA MET A 201 -18.28 4.50 1.05
C MET A 201 -17.42 4.64 -0.20
N MET A 202 -16.13 4.32 -0.06
CA MET A 202 -15.18 4.18 -1.16
C MET A 202 -14.61 2.77 -1.18
N LEU A 203 -14.88 2.02 -2.23
CA LEU A 203 -14.22 0.74 -2.47
C LEU A 203 -12.84 0.95 -3.07
N THR A 204 -11.90 0.16 -2.59
CA THR A 204 -10.50 0.20 -3.00
C THR A 204 -9.93 -1.20 -3.22
N ASP A 205 -8.94 -1.33 -4.09
CA ASP A 205 -8.15 -2.55 -4.21
C ASP A 205 -6.85 -2.42 -3.42
N THR A 206 -6.44 -3.50 -2.76
CA THR A 206 -5.16 -3.52 -2.03
C THR A 206 -4.01 -3.72 -3.01
N VAL A 207 -3.20 -2.68 -3.18
CA VAL A 207 -2.02 -2.68 -4.06
C VAL A 207 -0.82 -3.27 -3.33
N THR A 208 -0.55 -2.80 -2.12
CA THR A 208 0.47 -3.37 -1.25
C THR A 208 -0.04 -3.45 0.19
N LEU A 209 0.44 -4.47 0.91
CA LEU A 209 0.26 -4.62 2.35
C LEU A 209 1.63 -4.95 2.94
N ALA A 210 2.12 -4.13 3.85
CA ALA A 210 3.39 -4.37 4.53
C ALA A 210 3.16 -4.45 6.04
N LEU A 211 3.76 -5.45 6.67
CA LEU A 211 3.93 -5.50 8.12
C LEU A 211 5.32 -5.02 8.48
N LYS A 212 5.38 -4.15 9.48
CA LYS A 212 6.60 -3.58 10.02
C LYS A 212 6.67 -3.79 11.53
N SER A 213 7.89 -4.02 12.02
CA SER A 213 8.18 -4.06 13.44
C SER A 213 7.76 -2.73 14.08
N PRO A 214 6.97 -2.75 15.17
CA PRO A 214 6.65 -1.53 15.89
C PRO A 214 7.88 -0.92 16.59
N ARG A 215 8.94 -1.72 16.81
CA ARG A 215 10.15 -1.32 17.54
C ARG A 215 11.23 -0.79 16.61
N SER A 216 11.56 -1.53 15.56
CA SER A 216 12.65 -1.18 14.64
C SER A 216 12.19 -0.50 13.36
N GLY A 217 10.89 -0.58 13.02
CA GLY A 217 10.38 -0.16 11.72
C GLY A 217 10.79 -1.07 10.57
N ALA A 218 11.53 -2.17 10.84
CA ALA A 218 11.95 -3.13 9.83
C ALA A 218 10.74 -3.84 9.21
N ALA A 219 10.82 -4.13 7.91
CA ALA A 219 9.81 -4.92 7.22
C ALA A 219 9.86 -6.37 7.73
N LEU A 220 8.72 -6.87 8.18
CA LEU A 220 8.53 -8.23 8.66
C LEU A 220 7.93 -9.12 7.57
N TRP A 221 7.01 -8.55 6.78
CA TRP A 221 6.35 -9.23 5.69
C TRP A 221 5.78 -8.20 4.70
N THR A 222 5.71 -8.55 3.43
CA THR A 222 5.17 -7.68 2.39
C THR A 222 4.40 -8.47 1.34
N TYR A 223 3.26 -7.94 0.94
CA TYR A 223 2.49 -8.33 -0.22
C TYR A 223 2.44 -7.20 -1.23
N GLY A 224 2.52 -7.55 -2.51
CA GLY A 224 2.26 -6.66 -3.63
C GLY A 224 1.38 -7.37 -4.66
N ALA A 225 0.37 -6.67 -5.15
CA ALA A 225 -0.54 -7.21 -6.15
C ALA A 225 0.16 -7.38 -7.50
N GLU A 226 0.05 -8.57 -8.10
CA GLU A 226 0.75 -8.92 -9.36
C GLU A 226 0.35 -8.03 -10.55
N TRP A 227 -0.90 -7.55 -10.55
CA TRP A 227 -1.41 -6.67 -11.59
C TRP A 227 -0.92 -5.22 -11.47
N TYR A 228 -0.34 -4.84 -10.33
CA TYR A 228 0.08 -3.47 -10.09
C TYR A 228 1.55 -3.28 -10.49
N VAL A 229 1.76 -2.48 -11.53
CA VAL A 229 3.09 -1.99 -11.91
C VAL A 229 3.19 -0.55 -11.44
N SER A 230 4.11 -0.29 -10.50
CA SER A 230 4.33 1.07 -9.99
C SER A 230 4.76 2.01 -11.14
N PRO A 231 4.48 3.32 -11.07
CA PRO A 231 4.95 4.27 -12.08
C PRO A 231 6.46 4.20 -12.29
N VAL A 232 7.24 4.04 -11.22
CA VAL A 232 8.71 3.87 -11.28
C VAL A 232 9.08 2.60 -12.04
N THR A 233 8.41 1.49 -11.76
CA THR A 233 8.64 0.22 -12.48
C THR A 233 8.30 0.37 -13.96
N ARG A 234 7.25 1.12 -14.30
CA ARG A 234 6.86 1.41 -15.67
C ARG A 234 7.92 2.24 -16.39
N GLU A 235 8.43 3.30 -15.75
CA GLU A 235 9.53 4.12 -16.29
C GLU A 235 10.78 3.28 -16.56
N VAL A 236 11.16 2.41 -15.61
CA VAL A 236 12.30 1.50 -15.80
C VAL A 236 12.04 0.53 -16.96
N GLN A 237 10.85 -0.07 -17.03
CA GLN A 237 10.48 -0.94 -18.16
C GLN A 237 10.51 -0.19 -19.49
N ASP A 238 10.08 1.07 -19.52
CA ASP A 238 10.09 1.90 -20.72
C ASP A 238 11.52 2.26 -21.16
N LEU A 239 12.48 2.40 -20.23
CA LEU A 239 13.90 2.56 -20.56
C LEU A 239 14.52 1.32 -21.22
N TYR A 240 13.97 0.13 -20.97
CA TYR A 240 14.46 -1.14 -21.55
C TYR A 240 13.68 -1.61 -22.78
N LYS A 241 12.61 -0.91 -23.17
CA LYS A 241 11.97 -1.14 -24.47
C LYS A 241 12.91 -0.61 -25.54
N GLU A 242 13.58 -1.51 -26.27
CA GLU A 242 14.40 -1.14 -27.43
C GLU A 242 13.59 -0.22 -28.36
N PRO A 243 14.16 0.89 -28.86
CA PRO A 243 13.50 1.72 -29.85
C PRO A 243 13.20 0.84 -31.06
N GLN A 244 11.91 0.64 -31.34
CA GLN A 244 11.49 0.02 -32.59
C GLN A 244 12.02 0.92 -33.72
N LEU A 245 13.11 0.49 -34.35
CA LEU A 245 13.62 1.11 -35.57
C LEU A 245 12.45 1.13 -36.56
N ALA A 246 12.02 2.34 -36.94
CA ALA A 246 10.97 2.51 -37.91
C ALA A 246 11.30 1.68 -39.17
N PRO A 247 10.31 1.02 -39.80
CA PRO A 247 10.57 0.30 -41.03
C PRO A 247 11.19 1.27 -42.04
N ALA A 248 12.35 0.91 -42.58
CA ALA A 248 12.98 1.65 -43.65
C ALA A 248 12.01 1.72 -44.84
N PHE A 249 11.57 2.93 -45.18
CA PHE A 249 10.77 3.20 -46.38
C PHE A 249 11.66 3.21 -47.62
#